data_AF-A0A2G6ERE3-F1
#
_entry.id   AF-A0A2G6ERE3-F1
#
_cell.length_a   1.000
_cell.length_b   1.000
_cell.length_c   1.000
_cell.angle_alpha   90.00
_cell.angle_beta   90.00
_cell.angle_gamma   90.00
#
_symmetry.space_group_name_H-M   'P 1'
#
loop_
_entity.id
_entity.type
_entity.pdbx_description
1 polymer ?
#
loop_
_entity_poly.entity_id
_entity_poly.type
_entity_poly.pdbx_seq_one_letter_code
_entity_poly.pdbx_strand_id
1 'polypeptide(L)'
;MILITLFFNRIIFHNPMPIKLMPTLFILLAPPAVGFLAYVKLTGEVDVFARILYYSAAFLFLLLTVQVRVFIKVPFFLSWWAYSFPLAATTLATFVMSRHLPDNSVLWYFAVLLYTVLLGVIALLLTLTLKAALKQQICVNED
;
A
#
# COMPACT_ATOMS: atom_id res chain seq x y z
N MET A 1 29.60 -14.57 -5.92
CA MET A 1 28.66 -15.66 -6.31
C MET A 1 28.28 -16.59 -5.16
N ILE A 2 29.07 -16.70 -4.09
CA ILE A 2 28.75 -17.56 -2.93
C ILE A 2 27.50 -17.07 -2.15
N LEU A 3 27.30 -15.75 -2.04
CA LEU A 3 26.16 -15.17 -1.33
C LEU A 3 24.79 -15.51 -1.97
N ILE A 4 24.71 -15.48 -3.30
CA ILE A 4 23.50 -15.86 -4.06
C ILE A 4 23.16 -17.35 -3.85
N THR A 5 24.17 -18.20 -3.81
CA THR A 5 24.00 -19.65 -3.63
C THR A 5 23.49 -19.99 -2.21
N LEU A 6 24.00 -19.29 -1.18
CA LEU A 6 23.50 -19.38 0.20
C LEU A 6 22.07 -18.82 0.36
N PHE A 7 21.73 -17.77 -0.37
CA PHE A 7 20.39 -17.17 -0.36
C PHE A 7 19.32 -18.12 -0.93
N PHE A 8 19.61 -18.76 -2.08
CA PHE A 8 18.73 -19.76 -2.67
C PHE A 8 18.60 -21.03 -1.81
N ASN A 9 19.70 -21.49 -1.19
CA ASN A 9 19.66 -22.65 -0.29
C ASN A 9 18.74 -22.39 0.93
N ARG A 10 18.77 -21.17 1.49
CA ARG A 10 17.92 -20.80 2.64
C ARG A 10 16.44 -20.69 2.26
N ILE A 11 16.11 -20.21 1.06
CA ILE A 11 14.72 -20.08 0.59
C ILE A 11 14.07 -21.43 0.27
N ILE A 12 14.85 -22.37 -0.29
CA ILE A 12 14.31 -23.67 -0.73
C ILE A 12 14.13 -24.63 0.46
N PHE A 13 14.96 -24.52 1.51
CA PHE A 13 15.00 -25.50 2.60
C PHE A 13 14.55 -25.01 3.99
N HIS A 14 14.30 -23.71 4.21
CA HIS A 14 13.89 -23.19 5.52
C HIS A 14 12.62 -22.32 5.46
N ASN A 15 11.56 -22.90 6.01
CA ASN A 15 10.23 -22.38 6.38
C ASN A 15 9.44 -21.60 5.32
N PRO A 16 8.15 -21.92 5.12
CA PRO A 16 7.25 -21.07 4.35
C PRO A 16 7.32 -19.66 4.93
N MET A 17 7.54 -18.66 4.07
CA MET A 17 7.72 -17.27 4.46
C MET A 17 6.73 -16.88 5.56
N PRO A 18 7.20 -16.40 6.73
CA PRO A 18 6.33 -16.05 7.84
C PRO A 18 5.27 -15.04 7.39
N ILE A 19 4.02 -15.28 7.78
CA ILE A 19 2.87 -14.36 7.58
C ILE A 19 3.19 -12.90 8.00
N LYS A 20 4.17 -12.70 8.89
CA LYS A 20 4.69 -11.39 9.32
C LYS A 20 5.40 -10.56 8.22
N LEU A 21 5.84 -11.16 7.10
CA LEU A 21 6.56 -10.44 6.02
C LEU A 21 5.67 -9.98 4.86
N MET A 22 4.40 -10.40 4.78
CA MET A 22 3.47 -9.91 3.76
C MET A 22 3.41 -8.37 3.63
N PRO A 23 3.51 -7.57 4.71
CA PRO A 23 3.56 -6.10 4.63
C PRO A 23 4.78 -5.54 3.88
N THR A 24 5.88 -6.28 3.74
CA THR A 24 7.09 -5.78 3.06
C THR A 24 6.95 -5.73 1.53
N LEU A 25 6.11 -6.60 0.94
CA LEU A 25 5.73 -6.49 -0.48
C LEU A 25 4.98 -5.19 -0.79
N PHE A 26 4.28 -4.62 0.20
CA PHE A 26 3.55 -3.35 0.05
C PHE A 26 4.48 -2.14 0.06
N ILE A 27 5.62 -2.22 0.76
CA ILE A 27 6.66 -1.17 0.70
C ILE A 27 7.20 -1.04 -0.72
N LEU A 28 7.32 -2.14 -1.46
CA LEU A 28 7.75 -2.14 -2.86
C LEU A 28 6.67 -1.66 -3.84
N LEU A 29 5.43 -1.50 -3.37
CA LEU A 29 4.29 -1.09 -4.21
C LEU A 29 4.01 0.41 -4.19
N ALA A 30 4.44 1.10 -3.14
CA ALA A 30 4.39 2.56 -3.05
C ALA A 30 5.32 3.32 -4.02
N PRO A 31 6.52 2.85 -4.41
CA PRO A 31 7.46 3.57 -5.26
C PRO A 31 6.88 4.11 -6.56
N PRO A 32 6.06 3.38 -7.36
CA PRO A 32 5.49 3.95 -8.58
C PRO A 32 4.46 5.06 -8.28
N ALA A 33 3.62 4.90 -7.26
CA ALA A 33 2.63 5.92 -6.88
C ALA A 33 3.30 7.19 -6.31
N VAL A 34 4.26 7.01 -5.40
CA VAL A 34 5.04 8.10 -4.80
C VAL A 34 5.96 8.74 -5.85
N GLY A 35 6.53 7.93 -6.75
CA GLY A 35 7.34 8.39 -7.87
C GLY A 35 6.54 9.27 -8.83
N PHE A 36 5.29 8.88 -9.16
CA PHE A 36 4.38 9.72 -9.94
C PHE A 36 4.13 11.06 -9.25
N LEU A 37 3.80 11.02 -7.96
CA LEU A 37 3.53 12.23 -7.18
C LEU A 37 4.73 13.16 -7.11
N ALA A 38 5.92 12.61 -6.85
CA ALA A 38 7.15 13.37 -6.80
C ALA A 38 7.50 13.96 -8.18
N TYR A 39 7.34 13.16 -9.24
CA TYR A 39 7.61 13.59 -10.61
C TYR A 39 6.69 14.73 -11.03
N VAL A 40 5.37 14.57 -10.90
CA VAL A 40 4.40 15.62 -11.27
C VAL A 40 4.59 16.87 -10.42
N LYS A 41 4.99 16.74 -9.15
CA LYS A 41 5.30 17.90 -8.30
C LYS A 41 6.56 18.65 -8.77
N LEU A 42 7.53 17.96 -9.36
CA LEU A 42 8.76 18.54 -9.89
C LEU A 42 8.57 19.15 -11.28
N THR A 43 7.83 18.48 -12.17
CA THR A 43 7.65 18.91 -13.56
C THR A 43 6.45 19.83 -13.76
N GLY A 44 5.45 19.76 -12.88
CA GLY A 44 4.20 20.52 -13.00
C GLY A 44 3.23 19.99 -14.06
N GLU A 45 3.63 18.99 -14.85
CA GLU A 45 2.84 18.42 -15.95
C GLU A 45 2.80 16.89 -15.92
N VAL A 46 1.75 16.33 -16.53
CA VAL A 46 1.57 14.88 -16.68
C VAL A 46 1.96 14.46 -18.09
N ASP A 47 3.24 14.14 -18.25
CA ASP A 47 3.84 13.64 -19.48
C ASP A 47 3.65 12.12 -19.65
N VAL A 48 4.25 11.53 -20.69
CA VAL A 48 4.17 10.09 -20.96
C VAL A 48 4.79 9.27 -19.83
N PHE A 49 5.89 9.74 -19.23
CA PHE A 49 6.55 9.06 -18.12
C PHE A 49 5.65 9.03 -16.88
N ALA A 50 5.04 10.15 -16.51
CA ALA A 50 4.10 10.24 -15.41
C ALA A 50 2.91 9.29 -15.61
N ARG A 51 2.37 9.20 -16.85
CA ARG A 51 1.29 8.24 -17.17
C ARG A 51 1.73 6.79 -16.96
N ILE A 52 2.93 6.42 -17.40
CA ILE A 52 3.46 5.07 -17.19
C ILE A 52 3.54 4.74 -15.69
N LEU A 53 4.05 5.67 -14.88
CA LEU A 53 4.13 5.47 -13.42
C LEU A 53 2.74 5.34 -12.79
N TYR A 54 1.78 6.19 -13.20
CA TYR A 54 0.41 6.13 -12.71
C TYR A 54 -0.28 4.80 -13.06
N TYR A 55 -0.22 4.36 -14.31
CA TYR A 55 -0.86 3.10 -14.72
C TYR A 55 -0.17 1.88 -14.07
N SER A 56 1.15 1.92 -13.89
CA SER A 56 1.87 0.90 -13.14
C SER A 56 1.40 0.83 -11.68
N ALA A 57 1.27 1.99 -11.02
CA ALA A 57 0.73 2.08 -9.66
C ALA A 57 -0.72 1.57 -9.58
N ALA A 58 -1.57 1.97 -10.52
CA ALA A 58 -2.97 1.55 -10.57
C ALA A 58 -3.11 0.03 -10.77
N PHE A 59 -2.31 -0.55 -11.67
CA PHE A 59 -2.27 -2.00 -11.90
C PHE A 59 -1.85 -2.76 -10.64
N LEU A 60 -0.79 -2.32 -9.98
CA LEU A 60 -0.33 -2.94 -8.73
C LEU A 60 -1.38 -2.79 -7.61
N PHE A 61 -2.03 -1.63 -7.49
CA PHE A 61 -3.12 -1.42 -6.53
C PHE A 61 -4.32 -2.33 -6.80
N LEU A 62 -4.67 -2.56 -8.07
CA LEU A 62 -5.71 -3.50 -8.46
C LEU A 62 -5.34 -4.93 -8.01
N LEU A 63 -4.09 -5.36 -8.25
CA LEU A 63 -3.59 -6.65 -7.79
C LEU A 63 -3.72 -6.81 -6.26
N LEU A 64 -3.40 -5.77 -5.49
CA LEU A 64 -3.61 -5.79 -4.03
C LEU A 64 -5.08 -5.96 -3.67
N THR A 65 -5.96 -5.25 -4.37
CA THR A 65 -7.40 -5.26 -4.09
C THR A 65 -7.97 -6.67 -4.28
N VAL A 66 -7.50 -7.42 -5.29
CA VAL A 66 -7.86 -8.83 -5.48
C VAL A 66 -7.35 -9.70 -4.33
N GLN A 67 -6.16 -9.40 -3.80
CA GLN A 67 -5.55 -10.15 -2.71
C GLN A 67 -6.11 -9.79 -1.32
N VAL A 68 -6.99 -8.77 -1.20
CA VAL A 68 -7.62 -8.30 0.05
C VAL A 68 -8.22 -9.43 0.91
N ARG A 69 -8.78 -10.45 0.25
CA ARG A 69 -9.44 -11.61 0.91
C ARG A 69 -8.47 -12.48 1.71
N VAL A 70 -7.22 -12.57 1.27
CA VAL A 70 -6.17 -13.31 1.98
C VAL A 70 -5.80 -12.59 3.27
N PHE A 71 -5.85 -11.24 3.27
CA PHE A 71 -5.47 -10.41 4.41
C PHE A 71 -6.55 -10.33 5.50
N ILE A 72 -7.83 -10.35 5.13
CA ILE A 72 -8.94 -10.34 6.12
C ILE A 72 -8.90 -11.59 7.03
N LYS A 73 -8.29 -12.68 6.58
CA LYS A 73 -8.13 -13.92 7.38
C LYS A 73 -6.98 -13.86 8.39
N VAL A 74 -6.13 -12.84 8.35
CA VAL A 74 -4.97 -12.70 9.23
C VAL A 74 -5.38 -11.93 10.49
N PRO A 75 -4.98 -12.37 11.71
CA PRO A 75 -5.26 -11.60 12.92
C PRO A 75 -4.65 -10.20 12.85
N PHE A 76 -5.22 -9.25 13.62
CA PHE A 76 -4.75 -7.87 13.64
C PHE A 76 -3.32 -7.80 14.17
N PHE A 77 -2.42 -7.16 13.40
CA PHE A 77 -1.06 -6.85 13.80
C PHE A 77 -0.78 -5.37 13.55
N LEU A 78 0.14 -4.78 14.31
CA LEU A 78 0.56 -3.38 14.12
C LEU A 78 1.05 -3.11 12.69
N SER A 79 1.61 -4.11 12.02
CA SER A 79 2.06 -4.04 10.62
C SER A 79 0.94 -3.78 9.60
N TRP A 80 -0.34 -3.84 9.99
CA TRP A 80 -1.46 -3.42 9.13
C TRP A 80 -1.41 -1.94 8.75
N TRP A 81 -0.70 -1.11 9.52
CA TRP A 81 -0.43 0.29 9.16
C TRP A 81 0.37 0.42 7.85
N ALA A 82 1.14 -0.59 7.44
CA ALA A 82 1.85 -0.56 6.16
C ALA A 82 0.90 -0.53 4.95
N TYR A 83 -0.37 -0.95 5.10
CA TYR A 83 -1.36 -0.94 4.03
C TYR A 83 -1.98 0.44 3.77
N SER A 84 -2.07 1.28 4.81
CA SER A 84 -2.63 2.63 4.66
C SER A 84 -1.75 3.50 3.78
N PHE A 85 -0.43 3.24 3.76
CA PHE A 85 0.52 4.04 2.98
C PHE A 85 0.38 3.89 1.45
N PRO A 86 0.41 2.68 0.84
CA PRO A 86 0.16 2.51 -0.59
C PRO A 86 -1.25 2.96 -1.01
N LEU A 87 -2.25 2.73 -0.14
CA LEU A 87 -3.61 3.20 -0.38
C LEU A 87 -3.64 4.74 -0.43
N ALA A 88 -3.05 5.41 0.54
CA ALA A 88 -2.95 6.88 0.56
C ALA A 88 -2.19 7.44 -0.64
N ALA A 89 -1.07 6.84 -1.01
CA ALA A 89 -0.29 7.23 -2.18
C ALA A 89 -1.11 7.11 -3.48
N THR A 90 -1.86 6.01 -3.64
CA THR A 90 -2.69 5.77 -4.82
C THR A 90 -3.89 6.72 -4.88
N THR A 91 -4.53 7.00 -3.73
CA THR A 91 -5.61 8.00 -3.62
C THR A 91 -5.12 9.38 -4.05
N LEU A 92 -3.97 9.81 -3.54
CA LEU A 92 -3.40 11.11 -3.88
C LEU A 92 -2.97 11.17 -5.35
N ALA A 93 -2.35 10.11 -5.87
CA ALA A 93 -2.00 10.01 -7.29
C ALA A 93 -3.23 10.14 -8.20
N THR A 94 -4.34 9.52 -7.81
CA THR A 94 -5.62 9.61 -8.55
C THR A 94 -6.20 11.02 -8.49
N PHE A 95 -6.12 11.72 -7.35
CA PHE A 95 -6.52 13.12 -7.27
C PHE A 95 -5.68 14.02 -8.18
N VAL A 96 -4.36 13.86 -8.17
CA VAL A 96 -3.47 14.62 -9.06
C VAL A 96 -3.81 14.36 -10.52
N MET A 97 -3.99 13.09 -10.90
CA MET A 97 -4.40 12.72 -12.26
C MET A 97 -5.75 13.32 -12.66
N SER A 98 -6.73 13.33 -11.76
CA SER A 98 -8.06 13.91 -12.02
C SER A 98 -8.03 15.42 -12.29
N ARG A 99 -7.10 16.16 -11.68
CA ARG A 99 -6.94 17.60 -11.92
C ARG A 99 -6.35 17.91 -13.29
N HIS A 100 -5.51 17.02 -13.81
CA HIS A 100 -4.89 17.19 -15.13
C HIS A 100 -5.79 16.71 -16.29
N LEU A 101 -6.86 15.95 -16.01
CA LEU A 101 -7.87 15.54 -16.99
C LEU A 101 -9.26 16.08 -16.58
N PRO A 102 -9.51 17.39 -16.75
CA PRO A 102 -10.73 18.05 -16.25
C PRO A 102 -12.04 17.51 -16.84
N ASP A 103 -12.02 16.97 -18.06
CA ASP A 103 -13.21 16.38 -18.70
C ASP A 103 -13.62 15.01 -18.13
N ASN A 104 -12.80 14.40 -17.28
CA ASN A 104 -13.02 13.04 -16.82
C ASN A 104 -13.55 13.01 -15.38
N SER A 105 -14.81 13.41 -15.18
CA SER A 105 -15.47 13.42 -13.87
C SER A 105 -15.46 12.04 -13.19
N VAL A 106 -15.36 10.96 -13.96
CA VAL A 106 -15.25 9.58 -13.46
C VAL A 106 -14.02 9.41 -12.55
N LEU A 107 -12.87 9.97 -12.93
CA LEU A 107 -11.64 9.89 -12.14
C LEU A 107 -11.77 10.62 -10.81
N TRP A 108 -12.49 11.74 -10.79
CA TRP A 108 -12.75 12.49 -9.57
C TRP A 108 -13.62 11.70 -8.60
N TYR A 109 -14.72 11.10 -9.08
CA TYR A 109 -15.56 10.23 -8.25
C TYR A 109 -14.78 9.02 -7.72
N PHE A 110 -13.90 8.44 -8.55
CA PHE A 110 -13.03 7.34 -8.13
C PHE A 110 -12.02 7.77 -7.05
N ALA A 111 -11.42 8.96 -7.18
CA ALA A 111 -10.52 9.51 -6.16
C ALA A 111 -11.25 9.74 -4.82
N VAL A 112 -12.47 10.27 -4.86
CA VAL A 112 -13.29 10.47 -3.67
C VAL A 112 -13.67 9.13 -3.02
N LEU A 113 -14.03 8.12 -3.82
CA LEU A 113 -14.30 6.77 -3.33
C LEU A 113 -13.07 6.15 -2.66
N LEU A 114 -11.89 6.26 -3.28
CA LEU A 114 -10.65 5.77 -2.67
C LEU A 114 -10.33 6.50 -1.36
N TYR A 115 -10.63 7.80 -1.28
CA TYR A 115 -10.43 8.59 -0.08
C TYR A 115 -11.38 8.21 1.06
N THR A 116 -12.66 7.96 0.77
CA THR A 116 -13.61 7.50 1.80
C THR A 116 -13.24 6.11 2.31
N VAL A 117 -12.79 5.21 1.45
CA VAL A 117 -12.24 3.90 1.84
C VAL A 117 -11.01 4.06 2.72
N LEU A 118 -10.06 4.92 2.35
CA LEU A 118 -8.86 5.21 3.14
C LEU A 118 -9.21 5.71 4.54
N LEU A 119 -10.15 6.65 4.67
CA LEU A 119 -10.60 7.16 5.96
C LEU A 119 -11.24 6.04 6.82
N GLY A 120 -12.06 5.19 6.21
CA GLY A 120 -12.65 4.03 6.89
C GLY A 120 -11.58 3.06 7.41
N VAL A 121 -10.56 2.76 6.59
CA VAL A 121 -9.42 1.92 6.99
C VAL A 121 -8.65 2.55 8.13
N ILE A 122 -8.32 3.85 8.06
CA ILE A 122 -7.60 4.55 9.13
C ILE A 122 -8.41 4.58 10.43
N ALA A 123 -9.71 4.86 10.37
CA ALA A 123 -10.59 4.85 11.54
C ALA A 123 -10.67 3.44 12.18
N LEU A 124 -10.76 2.38 11.37
CA LEU A 124 -10.73 1.01 11.85
C LEU A 124 -9.38 0.67 12.49
N LEU A 125 -8.26 1.04 11.87
CA LEU A 125 -6.93 0.84 12.45
C LEU A 125 -6.74 1.60 13.76
N LEU A 126 -7.20 2.86 13.83
CA LEU A 126 -7.15 3.67 15.04
C LEU A 126 -7.96 3.02 16.16
N THR A 127 -9.21 2.60 15.91
CA THR A 127 -10.05 1.95 16.94
C THR A 127 -9.45 0.63 17.42
N LEU A 128 -8.89 -0.19 16.53
CA LEU A 128 -8.20 -1.43 16.90
C LEU A 128 -6.92 -1.15 17.70
N THR A 129 -6.13 -0.14 17.30
CA THR A 129 -4.91 0.26 18.00
C THR A 129 -5.24 0.82 19.38
N LEU A 130 -6.26 1.69 19.50
CA LEU A 130 -6.76 2.22 20.77
C LEU A 130 -7.29 1.10 21.68
N LYS A 131 -8.05 0.14 21.14
CA LYS A 131 -8.56 -1.00 21.90
C LYS A 131 -7.44 -1.91 22.39
N ALA A 132 -6.40 -2.11 21.59
CA ALA A 132 -5.19 -2.86 21.98
C ALA A 132 -4.35 -2.10 23.03
N ALA A 133 -4.24 -0.77 22.90
CA ALA A 133 -3.58 0.11 23.87
C ALA A 133 -4.31 0.12 25.22
N LEU A 134 -5.63 0.24 25.20
CA LEU A 134 -6.49 0.22 26.39
C LEU A 134 -6.47 -1.13 27.11
N LYS A 135 -6.22 -2.24 26.40
CA LYS A 135 -6.02 -3.57 26.97
C LYS A 135 -4.60 -3.83 27.50
N GLN A 136 -3.70 -2.84 27.49
CA GLN A 136 -2.29 -2.95 27.91
C GLN A 136 -1.49 -4.09 27.23
N GLN A 137 -1.90 -4.55 26.05
CA GLN A 137 -1.19 -5.61 25.31
C GLN A 137 -0.04 -5.09 24.43
N ILE A 138 0.23 -3.78 24.43
CA ILE A 138 1.30 -3.18 23.61
C ILE A 138 2.70 -3.38 24.24
N CYS A 139 2.79 -3.69 25.55
CA CYS A 139 4.05 -3.87 26.28
C CYS A 139 4.25 -5.29 26.81
N VAL A 140 3.76 -6.33 26.12
CA VAL A 140 4.12 -7.71 26.43
C VAL A 140 5.02 -8.21 25.29
N ASN A 141 6.24 -8.63 25.63
CA ASN A 141 7.18 -9.23 24.69
C ASN A 141 6.46 -10.39 23.96
N GLU A 142 6.45 -10.35 22.63
CA GLU A 142 6.07 -11.50 21.82
C GLU A 142 7.17 -12.56 22.00
N ASP A 143 6.92 -13.57 22.85
CA ASP A 143 7.68 -14.83 22.86
C ASP A 143 7.36 -15.67 21.61
#